data_AF-A0A3D1EQX3-F1
#
_entry.id   AF-A0A3D1EQX3-F1
#
_cell.length_a   1.000
_cell.length_b   1.000
_cell.length_c   1.000
_cell.angle_alpha   90.00
_cell.angle_beta   90.00
_cell.angle_gamma   90.00
#
_symmetry.space_group_name_H-M   'P 1'
#
loop_
_entity.id
_entity.type
_entity.pdbx_description
1 polymer ?
#
loop_
_entity_poly.entity_id
_entity_poly.type
_entity_poly.pdbx_seq_one_letter_code
_entity_poly.pdbx_strand_id
1 'polypeptide(L)'
;MFSGVCGVAVIWFTSVVDDAPNTPEVVMTPVAAEMLQHADSFLEALSDSQRLSAQKSFDDTSRTDWTFFPRVRDGLELADLRDNAAAFASAEALLDCGLSESGAKTAADIRRLDPQEDRGGGVRMGPDRYAITIFGQPSSGKRWGWRVEGHHLTLNWTIDAGRVVSVTPMAFGISPFVDQAGEPQVLGEDQQAYLDFLGTLDNETRAGAKRDGPMPGEVPGVGKPRPESGGRAGIRFSALSEAAQAAAWKVLDTVYDRLDAELAWMRRASARAQAEDIFFSWSGTGLAFRPNAYRIEGRDFTFDFVNAQDAGNHVHTLYREGPRDFGQEIPSWTRVASDQFFTEGPVWSPPSTLLFSDMRFDGSAGHIVSLNETGKLQRLWSSPKVANGLMFDGEGRLWACLFGHGTLASFAWQDGALVDEREEIPGYQGQRFLKTNDLVFDASGGLWFTDPLFGRKAGEQPVMGVYYRRPTGEISLVVEDLNRPNGIMLSPREETLYVLPSSGSSAFAYDITAPGVVANPRTFGQVPGGGDGMTVDVQGNVYLTSGRLRSVVVVNPAGEEIDRIGLPGGPSNVCFGGPANRTLFVTAGDSVYAVPRKQPGWIFPGSRPGG
;
A
#
# COMPACT_ATOMS: atom_id res chain seq x y z
N MET A 1 -13.20 -63.87 59.22
CA MET A 1 -12.61 -62.68 59.85
C MET A 1 -12.66 -61.54 58.83
N PHE A 2 -13.12 -60.38 59.28
CA PHE A 2 -12.95 -59.01 58.75
C PHE A 2 -11.80 -58.83 57.73
N SER A 3 -11.81 -57.96 56.73
CA SER A 3 -12.60 -56.77 56.33
C SER A 3 -12.00 -56.30 54.99
N GLY A 4 -12.76 -55.64 54.11
CA GLY A 4 -12.17 -54.99 52.94
C GLY A 4 -13.22 -54.35 52.03
N VAL A 5 -13.29 -53.02 52.08
CA VAL A 5 -14.35 -52.16 51.54
C VAL A 5 -14.15 -51.85 50.04
N CYS A 6 -15.29 -51.71 49.38
CA CYS A 6 -15.69 -51.08 48.10
C CYS A 6 -14.70 -50.22 47.30
N GLY A 7 -14.91 -50.24 45.97
CA GLY A 7 -14.66 -49.11 45.09
C GLY A 7 -14.67 -49.47 43.60
N VAL A 8 -15.86 -49.51 42.97
CA VAL A 8 -15.99 -49.55 41.50
C VAL A 8 -15.73 -48.14 40.97
N ALA A 9 -14.62 -47.94 40.26
CA ALA A 9 -14.29 -46.68 39.61
C ALA A 9 -15.17 -46.49 38.36
N VAL A 10 -16.00 -45.45 38.38
CA VAL A 10 -16.69 -44.91 37.20
C VAL A 10 -15.73 -43.94 36.54
N ILE A 11 -15.23 -44.29 35.35
CA ILE A 11 -14.39 -43.41 34.53
C ILE A 11 -15.33 -42.47 33.77
N TRP A 12 -15.32 -41.18 34.13
CA TRP A 12 -15.90 -40.11 33.32
C TRP A 12 -14.85 -39.64 32.32
N PHE A 13 -15.07 -39.90 31.02
CA PHE A 13 -14.37 -39.18 29.96
C PHE A 13 -15.02 -37.80 29.82
N THR A 14 -14.41 -36.78 30.43
CA THR A 14 -14.68 -35.39 30.04
C THR A 14 -13.78 -35.05 28.86
N SER A 15 -14.34 -35.05 27.65
CA SER A 15 -13.75 -34.35 26.52
C SER A 15 -13.77 -32.86 26.86
N VAL A 16 -12.60 -32.31 27.20
CA VAL A 16 -12.42 -30.86 27.23
C VAL A 16 -12.45 -30.42 25.77
N VAL A 17 -13.61 -29.96 25.33
CA VAL A 17 -13.70 -29.08 24.17
C VAL A 17 -13.22 -27.73 24.70
N ASP A 18 -11.99 -27.36 24.38
CA ASP A 18 -11.50 -26.00 24.61
C ASP A 18 -12.32 -25.06 23.72
N ASP A 19 -13.40 -24.51 24.27
CA ASP A 19 -14.05 -23.30 23.76
C ASP A 19 -13.14 -22.10 24.06
N ALA A 20 -11.99 -22.06 23.39
CA ALA A 20 -11.29 -20.80 23.20
C ALA A 20 -12.13 -19.98 22.20
N PRO A 21 -12.48 -18.71 22.50
CA PRO A 21 -13.08 -17.87 21.48
C PRO A 21 -12.13 -17.84 20.29
N ASN A 22 -12.63 -18.32 19.14
CA ASN A 22 -11.97 -18.23 17.83
C ASN A 22 -11.67 -16.76 17.58
N THR A 23 -10.52 -16.30 18.09
CA THR A 23 -9.99 -15.00 17.76
C THR A 23 -9.57 -15.16 16.30
N PRO A 24 -10.23 -14.48 15.34
CA PRO A 24 -9.97 -14.77 13.93
C PRO A 24 -8.47 -14.64 13.69
N GLU A 25 -7.86 -15.66 13.10
CA GLU A 25 -6.43 -15.68 12.83
C GLU A 25 -6.04 -14.40 12.09
N VAL A 26 -4.99 -13.72 12.56
CA VAL A 26 -4.51 -12.53 11.87
C VAL A 26 -3.73 -13.00 10.67
N VAL A 27 -4.39 -13.00 9.51
CA VAL A 27 -3.72 -13.25 8.23
C VAL A 27 -2.64 -12.18 8.09
N MET A 28 -1.44 -12.54 7.64
CA MET A 28 -0.32 -11.63 7.45
C MET A 28 -0.16 -11.21 5.98
N THR A 29 0.48 -10.07 5.69
CA THR A 29 0.97 -9.80 4.34
C THR A 29 2.16 -10.72 4.04
N PRO A 30 2.44 -11.05 2.75
CA PRO A 30 3.53 -11.96 2.41
C PRO A 30 4.87 -11.57 3.05
N VAL A 31 5.26 -10.29 2.93
CA VAL A 31 6.50 -9.76 3.51
C VAL A 31 6.53 -9.89 5.04
N ALA A 32 5.42 -9.60 5.71
CA ALA A 32 5.37 -9.71 7.17
C ALA A 32 5.43 -11.18 7.63
N ALA A 33 4.82 -12.10 6.88
CA ALA A 33 4.87 -13.54 7.15
C ALA A 33 6.29 -14.08 6.99
N GLU A 34 6.99 -13.67 5.92
CA GLU A 34 8.39 -14.01 5.68
C GLU A 34 9.28 -13.47 6.83
N MET A 35 9.14 -12.19 7.19
CA MET A 35 9.86 -11.62 8.34
C MET A 35 9.62 -12.39 9.64
N LEU A 36 8.37 -12.78 9.92
CA LEU A 36 8.03 -13.58 11.10
C LEU A 36 8.75 -14.93 11.06
N GLN A 37 8.68 -15.64 9.93
CA GLN A 37 9.33 -16.94 9.75
C GLN A 37 10.84 -16.87 10.00
N HIS A 38 11.52 -15.87 9.43
CA HIS A 38 12.97 -15.72 9.60
C HIS A 38 13.35 -15.23 10.99
N ALA A 39 12.55 -14.35 11.61
CA ALA A 39 12.77 -13.93 12.99
C ALA A 39 12.62 -15.09 13.98
N ASP A 40 11.59 -15.94 13.81
CA ASP A 40 11.39 -17.13 14.64
C ASP A 40 12.54 -18.13 14.43
N SER A 41 12.89 -18.43 13.18
CA SER A 41 14.02 -19.32 12.85
C SER A 41 15.34 -18.83 13.44
N PHE A 42 15.60 -17.52 13.37
CA PHE A 42 16.76 -16.89 13.97
C PHE A 42 16.77 -17.10 15.48
N LEU A 43 15.69 -16.71 16.17
CA LEU A 43 15.59 -16.84 17.62
C LEU A 43 15.72 -18.30 18.08
N GLU A 44 15.05 -19.25 17.42
CA GLU A 44 15.11 -20.68 17.70
C GLU A 44 16.51 -21.27 17.58
N ALA A 45 17.32 -20.78 16.65
CA ALA A 45 18.70 -21.24 16.46
C ALA A 45 19.68 -20.70 17.53
N LEU A 46 19.29 -19.70 18.33
CA LEU A 46 20.17 -19.09 19.34
C LEU A 46 20.23 -19.90 20.65
N SER A 47 21.40 -19.89 21.29
CA SER A 47 21.54 -20.25 22.70
C SER A 47 20.80 -19.26 23.61
N ASP A 48 20.50 -19.64 24.85
CA ASP A 48 19.83 -18.77 25.82
C ASP A 48 20.58 -17.44 26.04
N SER A 49 21.90 -17.47 26.11
CA SER A 49 22.72 -16.26 26.25
C SER A 49 22.68 -15.37 25.02
N GLN A 50 22.69 -15.96 23.82
CA GLN A 50 22.57 -15.20 22.58
C GLN A 50 21.18 -14.58 22.44
N ARG A 51 20.12 -15.32 22.83
CA ARG A 51 18.74 -14.82 22.82
C ARG A 51 18.55 -13.64 23.77
N LEU A 52 19.17 -13.65 24.95
CA LEU A 52 19.16 -12.51 25.87
C LEU A 52 19.81 -11.25 25.29
N SER A 53 20.81 -11.39 24.42
CA SER A 53 21.42 -10.27 23.69
C SER A 53 20.58 -9.82 22.48
N ALA A 54 19.94 -10.76 21.79
CA ALA A 54 19.25 -10.52 20.54
C ALA A 54 17.79 -10.06 20.70
N GLN A 55 17.13 -10.31 21.83
CA GLN A 55 15.70 -10.03 22.01
C GLN A 55 15.44 -9.12 23.21
N LYS A 56 14.62 -8.08 22.99
CA LYS A 56 14.17 -7.13 24.01
C LYS A 56 12.66 -6.94 23.97
N SER A 57 12.10 -6.20 24.94
CA SER A 57 10.69 -5.77 24.89
C SER A 57 10.44 -4.84 23.69
N PHE A 58 9.21 -4.81 23.18
CA PHE A 58 8.85 -3.86 22.11
C PHE A 58 8.98 -2.38 22.57
N ASP A 59 8.69 -2.12 23.83
CA ASP A 59 8.73 -0.79 24.43
C ASP A 59 10.11 -0.42 24.99
N ASP A 60 11.15 -1.23 24.72
CA ASP A 60 12.51 -0.92 25.15
C ASP A 60 13.00 0.38 24.49
N THR A 61 13.58 1.28 25.30
CA THR A 61 14.06 2.58 24.83
C THR A 61 15.19 2.46 23.80
N SER A 62 15.94 1.36 23.79
CA SER A 62 17.01 1.14 22.82
C SER A 62 16.48 0.92 21.40
N ARG A 63 15.17 0.63 21.22
CA ARG A 63 14.55 0.47 19.90
C ARG A 63 14.72 1.70 19.01
N THR A 64 14.72 2.88 19.62
CA THR A 64 14.91 4.15 18.92
C THR A 64 16.30 4.77 19.12
N ASP A 65 17.22 4.08 19.81
CA ASP A 65 18.63 4.42 19.91
C ASP A 65 19.40 3.70 18.81
N TRP A 66 19.65 4.39 17.70
CA TRP A 66 20.21 3.80 16.48
C TRP A 66 21.31 4.69 15.90
N THR A 67 22.35 4.14 15.30
CA THR A 67 23.30 4.93 14.49
C THR A 67 24.20 4.06 13.62
N PHE A 68 24.59 4.56 12.45
CA PHE A 68 25.65 3.93 11.66
C PHE A 68 27.06 4.40 12.06
N PHE A 69 27.19 5.31 13.04
CA PHE A 69 28.50 5.71 13.55
C PHE A 69 29.16 4.59 14.36
N PRO A 70 30.51 4.52 14.40
CA PRO A 70 31.22 3.52 15.18
C PRO A 70 30.92 3.65 16.68
N ARG A 71 30.35 2.59 17.26
CA ARG A 71 30.01 2.48 18.68
C ARG A 71 29.96 1.01 19.11
N VAL A 72 29.92 0.78 20.41
CA VAL A 72 29.43 -0.49 20.97
C VAL A 72 27.91 -0.52 20.80
N ARG A 73 27.38 -1.66 20.34
CA ARG A 73 25.97 -1.82 19.99
C ARG A 73 25.27 -2.80 20.92
N ASP A 74 23.99 -2.54 21.11
CA ASP A 74 23.06 -3.53 21.63
C ASP A 74 22.70 -4.52 20.52
N GLY A 75 22.34 -5.74 20.90
CA GLY A 75 22.00 -6.80 19.96
C GLY A 75 23.06 -7.90 19.89
N LEU A 76 22.88 -8.80 18.94
CA LEU A 76 23.81 -9.90 18.67
C LEU A 76 24.53 -9.64 17.34
N GLU A 77 25.86 -9.55 17.36
CA GLU A 77 26.65 -9.35 16.14
C GLU A 77 26.68 -10.63 15.30
N LEU A 78 26.73 -10.50 13.97
CA LEU A 78 26.95 -11.64 13.07
C LEU A 78 28.25 -12.39 13.40
N ALA A 79 29.26 -11.68 13.91
CA ALA A 79 30.51 -12.24 14.42
C ALA A 79 30.28 -13.32 15.51
N ASP A 80 29.26 -13.15 16.35
CA ASP A 80 28.93 -14.04 17.46
C ASP A 80 28.14 -15.28 17.02
N LEU A 81 27.81 -15.37 15.73
CA LEU A 81 27.07 -16.49 15.11
C LEU A 81 27.97 -17.43 14.30
N ARG A 82 29.26 -17.11 14.13
CA ARG A 82 30.18 -17.83 13.23
C ARG A 82 30.28 -19.34 13.50
N ASP A 83 30.17 -19.75 14.76
CA ASP A 83 30.20 -21.17 15.16
C ASP A 83 28.82 -21.85 15.10
N ASN A 84 27.77 -21.12 14.71
CA ASN A 84 26.39 -21.58 14.57
C ASN A 84 25.85 -21.25 13.18
N ALA A 85 26.14 -22.13 12.22
CA ALA A 85 25.77 -21.95 10.81
C ALA A 85 24.26 -21.76 10.60
N ALA A 86 23.40 -22.41 11.40
CA ALA A 86 21.95 -22.27 11.30
C ALA A 86 21.47 -20.87 11.74
N ALA A 87 22.01 -20.36 12.85
CA ALA A 87 21.71 -19.01 13.31
C ALA A 87 22.24 -17.95 12.35
N PHE A 88 23.46 -18.13 11.82
CA PHE A 88 24.04 -17.24 10.82
C PHE A 88 23.19 -17.21 9.53
N ALA A 89 22.79 -18.36 9.01
CA ALA A 89 21.94 -18.43 7.81
C ALA A 89 20.56 -17.77 8.04
N SER A 90 19.96 -17.95 9.21
CA SER A 90 18.68 -17.32 9.55
C SER A 90 18.81 -15.80 9.73
N ALA A 91 19.94 -15.34 10.27
CA ALA A 91 20.27 -13.92 10.36
C ALA A 91 20.42 -13.29 8.98
N GLU A 92 21.18 -13.91 8.06
CA GLU A 92 21.31 -13.45 6.67
C GLU A 92 19.96 -13.41 5.96
N ALA A 93 19.15 -14.45 6.08
CA ALA A 93 17.80 -14.46 5.50
C ALA A 93 16.92 -13.32 6.04
N LEU A 94 16.97 -13.07 7.36
CA LEU A 94 16.26 -11.94 7.96
C LEU A 94 16.74 -10.59 7.42
N LEU A 95 18.06 -10.42 7.17
CA LEU A 95 18.63 -9.19 6.59
C LEU A 95 18.13 -8.88 5.18
N ASP A 96 17.86 -9.93 4.39
CA ASP A 96 17.34 -9.79 3.03
C ASP A 96 15.81 -9.51 3.02
N CYS A 97 15.08 -9.93 4.06
CA CYS A 97 13.63 -9.76 4.13
C CYS A 97 13.18 -8.30 4.06
N GLY A 98 12.16 -8.06 3.23
CA GLY A 98 11.59 -6.72 3.02
C GLY A 98 12.41 -5.82 2.10
N LEU A 99 13.58 -6.27 1.65
CA LEU A 99 14.33 -5.65 0.56
C LEU A 99 14.01 -6.32 -0.77
N SER A 100 14.25 -5.61 -1.87
CA SER A 100 14.33 -6.21 -3.19
C SER A 100 15.64 -6.99 -3.35
N GLU A 101 15.79 -7.78 -4.42
CA GLU A 101 17.06 -8.42 -4.76
C GLU A 101 18.22 -7.41 -4.86
N SER A 102 17.97 -6.24 -5.47
CA SER A 102 18.96 -5.16 -5.56
C SER A 102 19.25 -4.53 -4.20
N GLY A 103 18.23 -4.35 -3.36
CA GLY A 103 18.37 -3.83 -2.00
C GLY A 103 19.18 -4.75 -1.10
N ALA A 104 18.87 -6.05 -1.11
CA ALA A 104 19.60 -7.09 -0.39
C ALA A 104 21.07 -7.14 -0.83
N LYS A 105 21.31 -7.15 -2.15
CA LYS A 105 22.67 -7.07 -2.70
C LYS A 105 23.42 -5.82 -2.25
N THR A 106 22.78 -4.65 -2.29
CA THR A 106 23.36 -3.38 -1.85
C THR A 106 23.74 -3.45 -0.37
N ALA A 107 22.85 -3.95 0.49
CA ALA A 107 23.11 -4.13 1.91
C ALA A 107 24.27 -5.11 2.16
N ALA A 108 24.30 -6.24 1.47
CA ALA A 108 25.38 -7.22 1.57
C ALA A 108 26.73 -6.67 1.11
N ASP A 109 26.77 -5.92 0.01
CA ASP A 109 28.01 -5.30 -0.49
C ASP A 109 28.54 -4.22 0.44
N ILE A 110 27.67 -3.39 1.05
CA ILE A 110 28.09 -2.42 2.09
C ILE A 110 28.78 -3.14 3.23
N ARG A 111 28.16 -4.20 3.76
CA ARG A 111 28.77 -4.99 4.85
C ARG A 111 30.10 -5.57 4.41
N ARG A 112 30.15 -6.23 3.25
CA ARG A 112 31.36 -6.86 2.71
C ARG A 112 32.52 -5.88 2.54
N LEU A 113 32.23 -4.63 2.17
CA LEU A 113 33.22 -3.58 1.92
C LEU A 113 33.55 -2.74 3.16
N ASP A 114 32.84 -2.95 4.28
CA ASP A 114 33.05 -2.18 5.50
C ASP A 114 34.48 -2.42 6.04
N PRO A 115 35.27 -1.36 6.32
CA PRO A 115 36.65 -1.51 6.74
C PRO A 115 36.75 -2.26 8.08
N GLN A 116 37.60 -3.28 8.09
CA GLN A 116 37.93 -3.99 9.33
C GLN A 116 38.88 -3.14 10.19
N GLU A 117 38.36 -2.62 11.29
CA GLU A 117 39.09 -1.71 12.18
C GLU A 117 38.72 -1.99 13.65
N ASP A 118 39.71 -1.98 14.54
CA ASP A 118 39.50 -1.95 16.00
C ASP A 118 39.89 -0.56 16.51
N ARG A 119 38.89 0.20 16.97
CA ARG A 119 39.05 1.58 17.44
C ARG A 119 39.35 1.67 18.94
N GLY A 120 39.51 0.53 19.61
CA GLY A 120 39.63 0.46 21.06
C GLY A 120 38.29 0.69 21.78
N GLY A 121 38.28 0.46 23.09
CA GLY A 121 37.07 0.63 23.91
C GLY A 121 35.92 -0.31 23.56
N GLY A 122 36.19 -1.41 22.84
CA GLY A 122 35.19 -2.37 22.36
C GLY A 122 34.55 -2.00 21.01
N VAL A 123 34.90 -0.85 20.42
CA VAL A 123 34.35 -0.43 19.12
C VAL A 123 35.10 -1.12 17.99
N ARG A 124 34.41 -2.00 17.27
CA ARG A 124 34.95 -2.75 16.12
C ARG A 124 34.06 -2.54 14.90
N MET A 125 34.69 -2.52 13.73
CA MET A 125 34.03 -2.37 12.44
C MET A 125 34.44 -3.50 11.51
N GLY A 126 33.66 -3.70 10.45
CA GLY A 126 33.92 -4.72 9.45
C GLY A 126 32.71 -5.59 9.14
N PRO A 127 32.87 -6.55 8.23
CA PRO A 127 31.75 -7.20 7.54
C PRO A 127 30.75 -7.96 8.42
N ASP A 128 31.17 -8.37 9.61
CA ASP A 128 30.36 -9.13 10.55
C ASP A 128 30.09 -8.38 11.88
N ARG A 129 30.40 -7.08 11.93
CA ARG A 129 30.15 -6.19 13.08
C ARG A 129 28.79 -5.48 13.00
N TYR A 130 27.81 -6.20 12.43
CA TYR A 130 26.42 -5.77 12.32
C TYR A 130 25.59 -6.51 13.36
N ALA A 131 24.92 -5.78 14.24
CA ALA A 131 24.14 -6.32 15.34
C ALA A 131 22.66 -6.40 14.97
N ILE A 132 22.04 -7.55 15.20
CA ILE A 132 20.60 -7.76 15.05
C ILE A 132 19.93 -7.68 16.43
N THR A 133 18.83 -6.93 16.53
CA THR A 133 17.97 -6.90 17.71
C THR A 133 16.51 -7.05 17.30
N ILE A 134 15.80 -7.97 17.94
CA ILE A 134 14.35 -8.16 17.85
C ILE A 134 13.69 -7.51 19.08
N PHE A 135 12.63 -6.74 18.84
CA PHE A 135 11.85 -6.02 19.84
C PHE A 135 10.44 -6.61 19.90
N GLY A 136 10.10 -7.19 21.04
CA GLY A 136 8.86 -7.94 21.25
C GLY A 136 9.00 -9.42 20.84
N GLN A 137 7.89 -10.14 20.97
CA GLN A 137 7.79 -11.51 20.45
C GLN A 137 7.26 -11.45 19.02
N PRO A 138 7.99 -11.99 18.03
CA PRO A 138 7.47 -12.14 16.68
C PRO A 138 6.12 -12.86 16.72
N SER A 139 5.10 -12.26 16.09
CA SER A 139 3.77 -12.84 16.02
C SER A 139 2.95 -12.21 14.90
N SER A 140 1.86 -12.88 14.52
CA SER A 140 0.88 -12.35 13.57
C SER A 140 -0.03 -11.27 14.19
N GLY A 141 -0.29 -11.34 15.49
CA GLY A 141 -1.32 -10.53 16.15
C GLY A 141 -0.83 -9.33 16.95
N LYS A 142 0.38 -9.39 17.52
CA LYS A 142 0.93 -8.30 18.34
C LYS A 142 1.98 -7.52 17.58
N ARG A 143 2.19 -6.29 18.01
CA ARG A 143 3.27 -5.45 17.49
C ARG A 143 4.63 -6.02 17.89
N TRP A 144 5.52 -6.10 16.92
CA TRP A 144 6.93 -6.43 17.13
C TRP A 144 7.75 -5.69 16.08
N GLY A 145 9.07 -5.68 16.23
CA GLY A 145 9.95 -5.07 15.26
C GLY A 145 11.34 -5.64 15.36
N TRP A 146 12.20 -5.29 14.42
CA TRP A 146 13.59 -5.70 14.47
C TRP A 146 14.46 -4.69 13.74
N ARG A 147 15.74 -4.69 14.09
CA ARG A 147 16.74 -3.77 13.56
C ARG A 147 18.03 -4.53 13.29
N VAL A 148 18.69 -4.15 12.19
CA VAL A 148 20.13 -4.38 12.01
C VAL A 148 20.86 -3.05 12.04
N GLU A 149 21.99 -3.00 12.73
CA GLU A 149 22.83 -1.82 12.80
C GLU A 149 24.32 -2.20 12.77
N GLY A 150 25.09 -1.51 11.93
CA GLY A 150 26.53 -1.58 11.92
C GLY A 150 27.13 -0.29 11.35
N HIS A 151 28.46 -0.25 11.17
CA HIS A 151 29.08 0.88 10.49
C HIS A 151 28.60 0.89 9.03
N HIS A 152 28.04 2.02 8.59
CA HIS A 152 27.44 2.22 7.25
C HIS A 152 26.10 1.53 6.90
N LEU A 153 25.47 0.75 7.78
CA LEU A 153 24.14 0.19 7.48
C LEU A 153 23.23 0.26 8.70
N THR A 154 22.01 0.73 8.50
CA THR A 154 20.94 0.57 9.48
C THR A 154 19.62 0.31 8.76
N LEU A 155 18.95 -0.79 9.08
CA LEU A 155 17.60 -1.11 8.62
C LEU A 155 16.70 -1.31 9.84
N ASN A 156 15.50 -0.73 9.79
CA ASN A 156 14.53 -0.78 10.88
C ASN A 156 13.18 -1.24 10.35
N TRP A 157 12.56 -2.19 11.05
CA TRP A 157 11.27 -2.75 10.66
C TRP A 157 10.34 -2.78 11.85
N THR A 158 9.09 -2.38 11.63
CA THR A 158 8.02 -2.55 12.62
C THR A 158 6.85 -3.26 11.96
N ILE A 159 6.38 -4.33 12.61
CA ILE A 159 5.27 -5.15 12.18
C ILE A 159 4.13 -4.96 13.18
N ASP A 160 2.93 -4.65 12.69
CA ASP A 160 1.73 -4.47 13.52
C ASP A 160 0.52 -5.15 12.88
N ALA A 161 -0.11 -6.05 13.64
CA ALA A 161 -1.23 -6.87 13.18
C ALA A 161 -0.97 -7.51 11.80
N GLY A 162 0.19 -8.19 11.67
CA GLY A 162 0.56 -8.96 10.49
C GLY A 162 0.99 -8.14 9.28
N ARG A 163 1.40 -6.88 9.47
CA ARG A 163 1.76 -5.95 8.39
C ARG A 163 3.01 -5.14 8.73
N VAL A 164 3.88 -4.91 7.77
CA VAL A 164 5.01 -3.98 7.91
C VAL A 164 4.47 -2.54 7.89
N VAL A 165 4.53 -1.86 9.03
CA VAL A 165 4.00 -0.49 9.21
C VAL A 165 5.09 0.59 9.21
N SER A 166 6.35 0.19 9.27
CA SER A 166 7.50 1.10 9.16
C SER A 166 8.72 0.35 8.62
N VAL A 167 9.46 1.03 7.74
CA VAL A 167 10.74 0.57 7.16
C VAL A 167 11.89 1.53 7.52
N THR A 168 11.62 2.52 8.36
CA THR A 168 12.52 3.64 8.63
C THR A 168 12.81 3.80 10.12
N PRO A 169 13.98 4.38 10.49
CA PRO A 169 15.04 4.93 9.63
C PRO A 169 15.76 3.88 8.78
N MET A 170 16.09 4.24 7.54
CA MET A 170 16.84 3.38 6.62
C MET A 170 18.08 4.12 6.15
N ALA A 171 19.26 3.62 6.51
CA ALA A 171 20.53 4.27 6.23
C ALA A 171 21.50 3.32 5.53
N PHE A 172 22.09 3.80 4.44
CA PHE A 172 23.10 3.09 3.66
C PHE A 172 24.30 4.01 3.50
N GLY A 173 25.52 3.49 3.63
CA GLY A 173 26.73 4.26 3.42
C GLY A 173 27.87 3.41 2.91
N ILE A 174 28.97 4.06 2.51
CA ILE A 174 30.18 3.39 2.06
C ILE A 174 31.39 4.32 2.14
N SER A 175 32.52 3.77 2.58
CA SER A 175 33.84 4.40 2.47
C SER A 175 34.93 3.33 2.33
N PRO A 176 35.84 3.44 1.34
CA PRO A 176 35.84 4.45 0.27
C PRO A 176 34.69 4.23 -0.73
N PHE A 177 34.10 5.29 -1.26
CA PHE A 177 33.04 5.21 -2.27
C PHE A 177 33.57 4.86 -3.66
N VAL A 178 34.75 5.36 -3.99
CA VAL A 178 35.49 5.10 -5.22
C VAL A 178 36.61 4.11 -4.92
N ASP A 179 36.73 3.09 -5.76
CA ASP A 179 37.78 2.08 -5.63
C ASP A 179 39.15 2.58 -6.13
N GLN A 180 40.16 1.70 -6.11
CA GLN A 180 41.51 2.03 -6.58
C GLN A 180 41.59 2.26 -8.10
N ALA A 181 40.63 1.76 -8.88
CA ALA A 181 40.53 1.97 -10.31
C ALA A 181 39.86 3.32 -10.66
N GLY A 182 39.28 4.00 -9.68
CA GLY A 182 38.56 5.25 -9.88
C GLY A 182 37.07 5.05 -10.17
N GLU A 183 36.54 3.84 -9.98
CA GLU A 183 35.15 3.51 -10.26
C GLU A 183 34.29 3.57 -8.99
N PRO A 184 33.04 4.06 -9.07
CA PRO A 184 32.10 4.01 -7.96
C PRO A 184 31.83 2.55 -7.53
N GLN A 185 31.80 2.32 -6.22
CA GLN A 185 31.34 1.08 -5.61
C GLN A 185 29.81 1.13 -5.41
N VAL A 186 29.32 0.65 -4.26
CA VAL A 186 27.90 0.73 -3.89
C VAL A 186 27.44 2.19 -3.81
N LEU A 187 26.16 2.45 -4.09
CA LEU A 187 25.55 3.80 -4.12
C LEU A 187 26.00 4.70 -5.28
N GLY A 188 26.70 4.15 -6.28
CA GLY A 188 27.06 4.87 -7.52
C GLY A 188 25.83 5.43 -8.24
N GLU A 189 24.77 4.62 -8.33
CA GLU A 189 23.50 5.01 -8.95
C GLU A 189 22.81 6.17 -8.24
N ASP A 190 22.90 6.25 -6.90
CA ASP A 190 22.37 7.38 -6.12
C ASP A 190 23.07 8.70 -6.43
N GLN A 191 24.40 8.68 -6.53
CA GLN A 191 25.14 9.87 -6.92
C GLN A 191 24.80 10.26 -8.36
N GLN A 192 24.77 9.29 -9.28
CA GLN A 192 24.49 9.55 -10.69
C GLN A 192 23.09 10.12 -10.90
N ALA A 193 22.05 9.53 -10.30
CA ALA A 193 20.68 10.00 -10.41
C ALA A 193 20.54 11.46 -9.95
N TYR A 194 21.22 11.83 -8.86
CA TYR A 194 21.23 13.21 -8.37
C TYR A 194 21.98 14.17 -9.30
N LEU A 195 23.15 13.78 -9.81
CA LEU A 195 23.91 14.62 -10.75
C LEU A 195 23.15 14.83 -12.05
N ASP A 196 22.48 13.79 -12.55
CA ASP A 196 21.58 13.88 -13.70
C ASP A 196 20.46 14.87 -13.42
N PHE A 197 19.81 14.77 -12.25
CA PHE A 197 18.79 15.73 -11.82
C PHE A 197 19.34 17.16 -11.81
N LEU A 198 20.48 17.42 -11.17
CA LEU A 198 21.10 18.76 -11.18
C LEU A 198 21.43 19.25 -12.60
N GLY A 199 21.83 18.34 -13.49
CA GLY A 199 22.13 18.64 -14.88
C GLY A 199 20.90 19.07 -15.70
N THR A 200 19.70 18.69 -15.27
CA THR A 200 18.44 19.13 -15.91
C THR A 200 17.99 20.54 -15.52
N LEU A 201 18.57 21.12 -14.46
CA LEU A 201 18.17 22.42 -13.94
C LEU A 201 18.85 23.56 -14.71
N ASP A 202 18.08 24.57 -15.10
CA ASP A 202 18.66 25.83 -15.56
C ASP A 202 19.38 26.57 -14.43
N ASN A 203 20.15 27.61 -14.78
CA ASN A 203 20.99 28.33 -13.82
C ASN A 203 20.18 28.96 -12.68
N GLU A 204 18.98 29.47 -12.96
CA GLU A 204 18.13 30.13 -11.97
C GLU A 204 17.53 29.12 -10.99
N THR A 205 16.94 28.04 -11.52
CA THR A 205 16.36 26.94 -10.73
C THR A 205 17.43 26.25 -9.89
N ARG A 206 18.61 26.01 -10.47
CA ARG A 206 19.74 25.40 -9.75
C ARG A 206 20.25 26.29 -8.63
N ALA A 207 20.29 27.60 -8.84
CA ALA A 207 20.64 28.56 -7.80
C ALA A 207 19.56 28.60 -6.69
N GLY A 208 18.28 28.62 -7.06
CA GLY A 208 17.16 28.61 -6.11
C GLY A 208 17.03 27.33 -5.29
N ALA A 209 17.47 26.18 -5.83
CA ALA A 209 17.54 24.92 -5.10
C ALA A 209 18.76 24.84 -4.16
N LYS A 210 19.77 25.72 -4.30
CA LYS A 210 20.99 25.67 -3.51
C LYS A 210 20.73 26.25 -2.11
N ARG A 211 21.13 25.52 -1.07
CA ARG A 211 21.08 26.02 0.32
C ARG A 211 22.21 26.99 0.59
N ASP A 212 21.88 28.05 1.32
CA ASP A 212 22.86 28.94 1.93
C ASP A 212 23.56 28.27 3.12
N GLY A 213 24.82 28.68 3.36
CA GLY A 213 25.61 28.22 4.49
C GLY A 213 26.53 27.04 4.19
N PRO A 214 27.23 26.52 5.22
CA PRO A 214 28.14 25.40 5.05
C PRO A 214 27.38 24.13 4.67
N MET A 215 27.97 23.34 3.78
CA MET A 215 27.47 22.01 3.45
C MET A 215 27.48 21.12 4.71
N PRO A 216 26.43 20.30 4.94
CA PRO A 216 26.41 19.39 6.08
C PRO A 216 27.55 18.37 5.97
N GLY A 217 28.15 18.02 7.11
CA GLY A 217 29.21 17.00 7.18
C GLY A 217 28.69 15.55 7.16
N GLU A 218 27.39 15.37 7.39
CA GLU A 218 26.70 14.07 7.45
C GLU A 218 25.21 14.27 7.13
N VAL A 219 24.50 13.20 6.76
CA VAL A 219 23.04 13.20 6.64
C VAL A 219 22.39 13.70 7.94
N PRO A 220 21.36 14.58 7.90
CA PRO A 220 20.79 15.16 9.12
C PRO A 220 20.01 14.14 9.96
N GLY A 221 20.07 14.28 11.29
CA GLY A 221 19.20 13.52 12.21
C GLY A 221 19.63 12.08 12.51
N VAL A 222 20.87 11.69 12.20
CA VAL A 222 21.47 10.42 12.65
C VAL A 222 21.46 10.36 14.18
N GLY A 223 21.11 9.21 14.75
CA GLY A 223 21.02 9.08 16.21
C GLY A 223 19.75 9.66 16.82
N LYS A 224 18.89 10.31 16.03
CA LYS A 224 17.65 10.92 16.54
C LYS A 224 16.46 10.00 16.32
N PRO A 225 15.60 9.80 17.34
CA PRO A 225 14.41 8.94 17.24
C PRO A 225 13.34 9.52 16.31
N ARG A 226 13.41 10.83 16.02
CA ARG A 226 12.56 11.54 15.07
C ARG A 226 13.42 12.43 14.18
N PRO A 227 13.07 12.61 12.90
CA PRO A 227 13.80 13.48 12.00
C PRO A 227 13.50 14.95 12.33
N GLU A 228 14.47 15.82 12.10
CA GLU A 228 14.28 17.27 12.12
C GLU A 228 13.75 17.72 10.75
N SER A 229 12.64 18.47 10.73
CA SER A 229 12.15 19.06 9.48
C SER A 229 13.18 20.03 8.92
N GLY A 230 13.46 19.91 7.62
CA GLY A 230 14.31 20.85 6.90
C GLY A 230 13.58 22.12 6.49
N GLY A 231 12.33 22.31 6.93
CA GLY A 231 11.50 23.45 6.60
C GLY A 231 11.01 23.45 5.16
N ARG A 232 11.14 22.32 4.42
CA ARG A 232 10.80 22.23 2.99
C ARG A 232 11.52 23.34 2.18
N ALA A 233 12.84 23.41 2.36
CA ALA A 233 13.69 24.41 1.72
C ALA A 233 14.03 24.07 0.25
N GLY A 234 14.44 25.08 -0.52
CA GLY A 234 14.87 24.96 -1.91
C GLY A 234 13.72 25.12 -2.91
N ILE A 235 13.75 24.34 -3.99
CA ILE A 235 12.77 24.44 -5.08
C ILE A 235 11.64 23.43 -4.90
N ARG A 236 10.40 23.87 -5.15
CA ARG A 236 9.22 23.00 -5.14
C ARG A 236 9.19 22.13 -6.40
N PHE A 237 8.81 20.85 -6.26
CA PHE A 237 8.72 19.91 -7.38
C PHE A 237 7.88 20.47 -8.54
N SER A 238 6.73 21.10 -8.23
CA SER A 238 5.81 21.66 -9.22
C SER A 238 6.40 22.83 -10.02
N ALA A 239 7.52 23.42 -9.60
CA ALA A 239 8.21 24.48 -10.31
C ALA A 239 9.27 23.94 -11.30
N LEU A 240 9.56 22.64 -11.27
CA LEU A 240 10.52 22.00 -12.16
C LEU A 240 9.92 21.78 -13.56
N SER A 241 10.78 21.81 -14.59
CA SER A 241 10.42 21.35 -15.94
C SER A 241 10.07 19.86 -15.94
N GLU A 242 9.34 19.37 -16.96
CA GLU A 242 9.00 17.94 -17.06
C GLU A 242 10.23 17.02 -17.03
N ALA A 243 11.32 17.43 -17.71
CA ALA A 243 12.57 16.68 -17.70
C ALA A 243 13.20 16.63 -16.29
N ALA A 244 13.19 17.75 -15.58
CA ALA A 244 13.70 17.82 -14.21
C ALA A 244 12.82 17.05 -13.22
N GLN A 245 11.50 17.07 -13.39
CA GLN A 245 10.56 16.24 -12.63
C GLN A 245 10.82 14.75 -12.84
N ALA A 246 11.05 14.33 -14.08
CA ALA A 246 11.37 12.93 -14.39
C ALA A 246 12.70 12.50 -13.73
N ALA A 247 13.74 13.34 -13.79
CA ALA A 247 15.02 13.06 -13.14
C ALA A 247 14.92 13.06 -11.61
N ALA A 248 14.14 13.96 -11.02
CA ALA A 248 13.86 14.00 -9.59
C ALA A 248 13.20 12.71 -9.08
N TRP A 249 12.26 12.14 -9.85
CA TRP A 249 11.66 10.85 -9.50
C TRP A 249 12.68 9.72 -9.51
N LYS A 250 13.61 9.70 -10.46
CA LYS A 250 14.69 8.70 -10.48
C LYS A 250 15.55 8.74 -9.21
N VAL A 251 15.77 9.92 -8.62
CA VAL A 251 16.48 10.04 -7.34
C VAL A 251 15.70 9.39 -6.21
N LEU A 252 14.38 9.56 -6.15
CA LEU A 252 13.55 8.88 -5.15
C LEU A 252 13.44 7.37 -5.40
N ASP A 253 13.44 6.97 -6.67
CA ASP A 253 13.37 5.56 -7.04
C ASP A 253 14.60 4.77 -6.57
N THR A 254 15.80 5.38 -6.44
CA THR A 254 16.97 4.69 -5.85
C THR A 254 16.74 4.22 -4.41
N VAL A 255 15.81 4.85 -3.68
CA VAL A 255 15.38 4.41 -2.35
C VAL A 255 14.34 3.32 -2.44
N TYR A 256 13.29 3.55 -3.24
CA TYR A 256 12.16 2.63 -3.31
C TYR A 256 12.52 1.31 -3.98
N ASP A 257 13.43 1.31 -4.95
CA ASP A 257 13.92 0.10 -5.61
C ASP A 257 14.69 -0.83 -4.68
N ARG A 258 15.08 -0.38 -3.47
CA ARG A 258 15.69 -1.24 -2.45
C ARG A 258 14.67 -2.05 -1.65
N LEU A 259 13.41 -1.66 -1.66
CA LEU A 259 12.36 -2.29 -0.88
C LEU A 259 11.66 -3.39 -1.67
N ASP A 260 11.06 -4.35 -0.97
CA ASP A 260 10.07 -5.24 -1.54
C ASP A 260 9.03 -4.46 -2.37
N ALA A 261 8.55 -5.03 -3.47
CA ALA A 261 7.70 -4.37 -4.45
C ALA A 261 6.40 -3.80 -3.83
N GLU A 262 5.79 -4.49 -2.86
CA GLU A 262 4.61 -4.01 -2.13
C GLU A 262 4.94 -2.74 -1.35
N LEU A 263 6.04 -2.80 -0.60
CA LEU A 263 6.49 -1.73 0.28
C LEU A 263 6.94 -0.51 -0.52
N ALA A 264 7.58 -0.74 -1.67
CA ALA A 264 8.01 0.30 -2.62
C ALA A 264 6.81 0.99 -3.27
N TRP A 265 5.84 0.22 -3.78
CA TRP A 265 4.70 0.74 -4.53
C TRP A 265 3.88 1.74 -3.72
N MET A 266 3.50 1.39 -2.49
CA MET A 266 2.67 2.26 -1.65
C MET A 266 3.38 3.57 -1.31
N ARG A 267 4.71 3.54 -1.12
CA ARG A 267 5.54 4.72 -0.86
C ARG A 267 5.71 5.59 -2.09
N ARG A 268 5.94 4.99 -3.26
CA ARG A 268 5.95 5.69 -4.55
C ARG A 268 4.64 6.41 -4.83
N ALA A 269 3.53 5.69 -4.71
CA ALA A 269 2.20 6.25 -4.93
C ALA A 269 1.92 7.38 -3.93
N SER A 270 2.27 7.19 -2.66
CA SER A 270 2.10 8.22 -1.63
C SER A 270 2.96 9.45 -1.86
N ALA A 271 4.22 9.30 -2.26
CA ALA A 271 5.09 10.41 -2.61
C ALA A 271 4.57 11.18 -3.83
N ARG A 272 4.12 10.47 -4.87
CA ARG A 272 3.56 11.09 -6.08
C ARG A 272 2.25 11.82 -5.81
N ALA A 273 1.38 11.27 -4.96
CA ALA A 273 0.14 11.91 -4.52
C ALA A 273 0.35 13.13 -3.60
N GLN A 274 1.59 13.50 -3.30
CA GLN A 274 1.94 14.73 -2.59
C GLN A 274 3.01 15.52 -3.33
N ALA A 275 3.16 15.31 -4.65
CA ALA A 275 4.20 15.94 -5.45
C ALA A 275 4.25 17.47 -5.30
N GLU A 276 3.08 18.10 -5.19
CA GLU A 276 2.92 19.54 -4.89
C GLU A 276 3.62 19.99 -3.60
N ASP A 277 3.84 19.10 -2.63
CA ASP A 277 4.47 19.40 -1.34
C ASP A 277 5.92 18.93 -1.23
N ILE A 278 6.49 18.40 -2.32
CA ILE A 278 7.89 17.96 -2.34
C ILE A 278 8.81 19.13 -2.67
N PHE A 279 9.89 19.25 -1.91
CA PHE A 279 10.94 20.25 -2.08
C PHE A 279 12.31 19.59 -2.24
N PHE A 280 13.14 20.21 -3.08
CA PHE A 280 14.49 19.78 -3.40
C PHE A 280 15.48 20.86 -2.98
N SER A 281 16.49 20.46 -2.21
CA SER A 281 17.57 21.36 -1.85
C SER A 281 18.93 20.67 -1.97
N TRP A 282 19.97 21.45 -2.27
CA TRP A 282 21.32 20.92 -2.42
C TRP A 282 22.41 21.84 -1.87
N SER A 283 23.59 21.30 -1.61
CA SER A 283 24.80 22.02 -1.19
C SER A 283 26.04 21.39 -1.80
N GLY A 284 27.15 22.14 -1.82
CA GLY A 284 28.44 21.67 -2.31
C GLY A 284 28.74 22.09 -3.75
N THR A 285 29.45 21.23 -4.47
CA THR A 285 30.07 21.54 -5.77
C THR A 285 29.17 21.28 -6.98
N GLY A 286 28.26 20.31 -6.86
CA GLY A 286 27.45 19.79 -7.95
C GLY A 286 28.26 19.03 -8.99
N LEU A 287 29.38 18.42 -8.60
CA LEU A 287 30.29 17.64 -9.45
C LEU A 287 30.45 16.21 -8.88
N ALA A 288 30.62 15.23 -9.76
CA ALA A 288 30.94 13.85 -9.38
C ALA A 288 32.23 13.77 -8.57
N PHE A 289 32.28 12.83 -7.62
CA PHE A 289 33.46 12.57 -6.77
C PHE A 289 34.00 13.80 -6.04
N ARG A 290 33.12 14.79 -5.80
CA ARG A 290 33.38 15.98 -5.01
C ARG A 290 32.35 16.08 -3.90
N PRO A 291 32.61 16.90 -2.86
CA PRO A 291 31.65 17.04 -1.78
C PRO A 291 30.33 17.66 -2.24
N ASN A 292 29.23 16.96 -1.93
CA ASN A 292 27.86 17.33 -2.20
C ASN A 292 26.96 16.89 -1.04
N ALA A 293 25.81 17.56 -0.93
CA ALA A 293 24.69 17.11 -0.14
C ALA A 293 23.39 17.46 -0.85
N TYR A 294 22.39 16.59 -0.76
CA TYR A 294 21.04 16.92 -1.22
C TYR A 294 19.98 16.33 -0.31
N ARG A 295 18.84 17.02 -0.28
CA ARG A 295 17.65 16.61 0.44
C ARG A 295 16.44 16.72 -0.47
N ILE A 296 15.62 15.68 -0.44
CA ILE A 296 14.24 15.67 -0.93
C ILE A 296 13.33 15.58 0.31
N GLU A 297 12.44 16.54 0.49
CA GLU A 297 11.54 16.60 1.65
C GLU A 297 10.09 16.73 1.17
N GLY A 298 9.28 15.73 1.49
CA GLY A 298 7.83 15.76 1.33
C GLY A 298 7.12 16.20 2.62
N ARG A 299 5.81 15.96 2.71
CA ARG A 299 5.01 16.24 3.91
C ARG A 299 5.38 15.31 5.07
N ASP A 300 5.67 14.05 4.77
CA ASP A 300 5.80 12.97 5.73
C ASP A 300 6.99 12.03 5.45
N PHE A 301 7.94 12.48 4.62
CA PHE A 301 9.19 11.76 4.37
C PHE A 301 10.35 12.71 4.06
N THR A 302 11.57 12.24 4.33
CA THR A 302 12.81 12.86 3.86
C THR A 302 13.72 11.81 3.24
N PHE A 303 14.41 12.18 2.17
CA PHE A 303 15.56 11.47 1.65
C PHE A 303 16.77 12.41 1.61
N ASP A 304 17.86 11.97 2.23
CA ASP A 304 19.11 12.70 2.30
C ASP A 304 20.24 11.88 1.67
N PHE A 305 21.16 12.56 1.01
CA PHE A 305 22.45 12.04 0.58
C PHE A 305 23.52 13.06 0.93
N VAL A 306 24.62 12.59 1.50
CA VAL A 306 25.79 13.42 1.81
C VAL A 306 27.06 12.67 1.46
N ASN A 307 27.98 13.33 0.77
CA ASN A 307 29.34 12.83 0.57
C ASN A 307 30.41 13.86 0.95
N ALA A 308 30.31 14.39 2.17
CA ALA A 308 31.11 15.52 2.59
C ALA A 308 32.54 15.14 3.05
N GLN A 309 32.74 13.89 3.47
CA GLN A 309 34.00 13.42 4.04
C GLN A 309 34.93 12.87 2.95
N ASP A 310 36.22 12.73 3.27
CA ASP A 310 37.26 12.17 2.39
C ASP A 310 37.24 12.72 0.96
N ALA A 311 37.10 14.06 0.85
CA ALA A 311 37.06 14.79 -0.41
C ALA A 311 35.96 14.35 -1.40
N GLY A 312 34.85 13.78 -0.90
CA GLY A 312 33.77 13.24 -1.73
C GLY A 312 33.69 11.72 -1.74
N ASN A 313 34.60 11.04 -1.03
CA ASN A 313 34.80 9.60 -1.12
C ASN A 313 34.17 8.79 0.02
N HIS A 314 33.29 9.42 0.80
CA HIS A 314 32.56 8.77 1.89
C HIS A 314 31.11 9.19 1.75
N VAL A 315 30.24 8.25 1.38
CA VAL A 315 28.84 8.50 1.04
C VAL A 315 27.94 7.93 2.12
N HIS A 316 26.89 8.68 2.46
CA HIS A 316 25.76 8.19 3.25
C HIS A 316 24.45 8.66 2.65
N THR A 317 23.43 7.81 2.74
CA THR A 317 22.05 8.11 2.44
C THR A 317 21.16 7.79 3.64
N LEU A 318 20.07 8.54 3.78
CA LEU A 318 19.10 8.35 4.86
C LEU A 318 17.68 8.60 4.38
N TYR A 319 16.84 7.57 4.48
CA TYR A 319 15.40 7.66 4.26
C TYR A 319 14.64 7.63 5.60
N ARG A 320 13.70 8.55 5.77
CA ARG A 320 12.87 8.73 6.97
C ARG A 320 11.42 8.92 6.57
N GLU A 321 10.49 8.38 7.36
CA GLU A 321 9.03 8.57 7.19
C GLU A 321 8.45 9.49 8.28
N GLY A 322 9.28 10.42 8.78
CA GLY A 322 8.82 11.48 9.67
C GLY A 322 8.35 10.94 11.02
N PRO A 323 7.11 11.26 11.45
CA PRO A 323 6.52 10.73 12.67
C PRO A 323 6.32 9.20 12.66
N ARG A 324 6.39 8.57 11.47
CA ARG A 324 6.18 7.12 11.30
C ARG A 324 7.44 6.28 11.50
N ASP A 325 8.60 6.90 11.73
CA ASP A 325 9.82 6.17 12.05
C ASP A 325 9.59 5.21 13.22
N PHE A 326 10.12 4.00 13.10
CA PHE A 326 9.93 2.93 14.08
C PHE A 326 8.44 2.59 14.35
N GLY A 327 7.53 2.93 13.44
CA GLY A 327 6.09 2.75 13.63
C GLY A 327 5.53 3.50 14.84
N GLN A 328 6.14 4.64 15.22
CA GLN A 328 5.64 5.49 16.31
C GLN A 328 4.24 6.03 16.03
N GLU A 329 3.99 6.43 14.78
CA GLU A 329 2.67 6.77 14.27
C GLU A 329 2.34 5.83 13.11
N ILE A 330 1.14 5.24 13.15
CA ILE A 330 0.64 4.37 12.07
C ILE A 330 -0.58 5.06 11.47
N PRO A 331 -0.51 5.52 10.22
CA PRO A 331 -1.63 6.20 9.61
C PRO A 331 -2.78 5.19 9.37
N SER A 332 -4.01 5.63 9.63
CA SER A 332 -5.21 4.82 9.36
C SER A 332 -5.49 4.65 7.86
N TRP A 333 -4.89 5.50 7.02
CA TRP A 333 -5.01 5.51 5.56
C TRP A 333 -3.76 6.14 4.93
N THR A 334 -3.49 5.84 3.67
CA THR A 334 -2.43 6.48 2.86
C THR A 334 -3.03 7.05 1.59
N ARG A 335 -2.84 8.35 1.31
CA ARG A 335 -3.27 8.93 0.02
C ARG A 335 -2.33 8.42 -1.08
N VAL A 336 -2.87 7.81 -2.13
CA VAL A 336 -2.13 7.19 -3.25
C VAL A 336 -2.41 7.84 -4.60
N ALA A 337 -3.44 8.67 -4.69
CA ALA A 337 -3.69 9.58 -5.81
C ALA A 337 -4.32 10.89 -5.30
N SER A 338 -4.08 11.98 -6.02
CA SER A 338 -4.63 13.33 -5.78
C SER A 338 -4.85 14.04 -7.12
N ASP A 339 -5.34 15.27 -7.09
CA ASP A 339 -5.45 16.18 -8.25
C ASP A 339 -6.38 15.67 -9.35
N GLN A 340 -7.37 14.87 -8.96
CA GLN A 340 -8.49 14.48 -9.81
C GLN A 340 -9.65 15.45 -9.63
N PHE A 341 -10.69 15.36 -10.45
CA PHE A 341 -11.91 16.14 -10.27
C PHE A 341 -12.89 15.43 -9.35
N PHE A 342 -13.24 14.18 -9.67
CA PHE A 342 -14.09 13.34 -8.83
C PHE A 342 -13.82 11.86 -9.11
N THR A 343 -13.14 11.21 -8.17
CA THR A 343 -12.73 9.81 -8.26
C THR A 343 -13.90 8.87 -8.00
N GLU A 344 -14.00 7.80 -8.80
CA GLU A 344 -15.07 6.80 -8.75
C GLU A 344 -14.62 5.44 -9.27
N GLY A 345 -15.45 4.41 -9.09
CA GLY A 345 -15.33 3.09 -9.70
C GLY A 345 -13.93 2.47 -9.67
N PRO A 346 -13.26 2.36 -8.49
CA PRO A 346 -11.94 1.77 -8.44
C PRO A 346 -12.03 0.26 -8.71
N VAL A 347 -11.09 -0.29 -9.49
CA VAL A 347 -10.95 -1.73 -9.73
C VAL A 347 -9.47 -2.11 -9.78
N TRP A 348 -9.13 -3.25 -9.19
CA TRP A 348 -7.75 -3.74 -9.16
C TRP A 348 -7.47 -4.71 -10.32
N SER A 349 -6.38 -4.47 -11.04
CA SER A 349 -5.75 -5.38 -11.99
C SER A 349 -4.38 -5.81 -11.46
N PRO A 350 -4.21 -7.08 -11.05
CA PRO A 350 -2.90 -7.64 -10.71
C PRO A 350 -1.88 -7.48 -11.85
N PRO A 351 -0.57 -7.50 -11.54
CA PRO A 351 -0.02 -7.62 -10.18
C PRO A 351 -0.12 -6.33 -9.35
N SER A 352 -0.21 -5.14 -9.98
CA SER A 352 0.06 -3.87 -9.29
C SER A 352 -0.70 -2.64 -9.83
N THR A 353 -1.77 -2.82 -10.60
CA THR A 353 -2.46 -1.70 -11.26
C THR A 353 -3.82 -1.44 -10.62
N LEU A 354 -3.98 -0.27 -10.00
CA LEU A 354 -5.30 0.23 -9.62
C LEU A 354 -5.86 1.07 -10.77
N LEU A 355 -7.06 0.75 -11.24
CA LEU A 355 -7.83 1.59 -12.15
C LEU A 355 -8.92 2.32 -11.37
N PHE A 356 -9.29 3.51 -11.81
CA PHE A 356 -10.45 4.25 -11.31
C PHE A 356 -10.90 5.28 -12.35
N SER A 357 -12.12 5.79 -12.20
CA SER A 357 -12.64 6.87 -13.03
C SER A 357 -12.35 8.25 -12.41
N ASP A 358 -11.86 9.21 -13.20
CA ASP A 358 -11.91 10.64 -12.89
C ASP A 358 -13.08 11.27 -13.63
N MET A 359 -14.22 11.39 -12.95
CA MET A 359 -15.46 11.92 -13.52
C MET A 359 -15.39 13.44 -13.72
N ARG A 360 -16.08 13.93 -14.74
CA ARG A 360 -16.25 15.38 -15.00
C ARG A 360 -17.72 15.73 -15.12
N PHE A 361 -18.15 16.77 -14.40
CA PHE A 361 -19.54 17.25 -14.41
C PHE A 361 -19.69 18.63 -15.08
N ASP A 362 -18.60 19.22 -15.54
CA ASP A 362 -18.53 20.55 -16.17
C ASP A 362 -18.67 20.51 -17.71
N GLY A 363 -18.95 19.33 -18.28
CA GLY A 363 -19.06 19.11 -19.72
C GLY A 363 -17.73 18.77 -20.41
N SER A 364 -16.60 18.77 -19.69
CA SER A 364 -15.34 18.23 -20.20
C SER A 364 -15.35 16.68 -20.20
N ALA A 365 -14.35 16.09 -20.84
CA ALA A 365 -14.20 14.64 -20.91
C ALA A 365 -13.76 14.06 -19.57
N GLY A 366 -14.50 13.06 -19.06
CA GLY A 366 -14.03 12.22 -17.94
C GLY A 366 -12.98 11.22 -18.39
N HIS A 367 -12.27 10.61 -17.43
CA HIS A 367 -11.14 9.74 -17.70
C HIS A 367 -11.24 8.39 -17.00
N ILE A 368 -10.69 7.34 -17.62
CA ILE A 368 -10.24 6.13 -16.89
C ILE A 368 -8.75 6.32 -16.62
N VAL A 369 -8.36 6.20 -15.37
CA VAL A 369 -7.01 6.46 -14.87
C VAL A 369 -6.43 5.16 -14.29
N SER A 370 -5.17 4.88 -14.58
CA SER A 370 -4.39 3.85 -13.89
C SER A 370 -3.40 4.48 -12.92
N LEU A 371 -3.19 3.81 -11.79
CA LEU A 371 -2.07 3.95 -10.88
C LEU A 371 -1.26 2.66 -10.98
N ASN A 372 -0.10 2.72 -11.64
CA ASN A 372 0.73 1.56 -11.94
C ASN A 372 1.76 1.25 -10.82
N GLU A 373 2.61 0.25 -11.04
CA GLU A 373 3.69 -0.20 -10.14
C GLU A 373 4.74 0.87 -9.82
N THR A 374 4.89 1.88 -10.68
CA THR A 374 5.79 3.02 -10.44
C THR A 374 5.12 4.11 -9.58
N GLY A 375 3.87 3.90 -9.18
CA GLY A 375 3.02 4.88 -8.50
C GLY A 375 2.56 6.03 -9.40
N LYS A 376 2.78 5.94 -10.72
CA LYS A 376 2.44 7.00 -11.67
C LYS A 376 0.99 6.89 -12.10
N LEU A 377 0.32 8.04 -12.17
CA LEU A 377 -1.00 8.17 -12.77
C LEU A 377 -0.91 8.29 -14.29
N GLN A 378 -1.72 7.50 -15.01
CA GLN A 378 -1.85 7.58 -16.46
C GLN A 378 -3.32 7.61 -16.85
N ARG A 379 -3.70 8.53 -17.72
CA ARG A 379 -5.02 8.53 -18.35
C ARG A 379 -5.01 7.51 -19.48
N LEU A 380 -5.80 6.44 -19.32
CA LEU A 380 -5.93 5.37 -20.30
C LEU A 380 -7.01 5.66 -21.33
N TRP A 381 -8.06 6.37 -20.92
CA TRP A 381 -9.17 6.71 -21.80
C TRP A 381 -9.76 8.06 -21.43
N SER A 382 -10.28 8.81 -22.40
CA SER A 382 -10.91 10.12 -22.20
C SER A 382 -12.14 10.26 -23.08
N SER A 383 -13.27 10.62 -22.49
CA SER A 383 -14.51 10.78 -23.25
C SER A 383 -15.53 11.71 -22.57
N PRO A 384 -16.32 12.49 -23.34
CA PRO A 384 -17.48 13.19 -22.80
C PRO A 384 -18.60 12.25 -22.34
N LYS A 385 -18.48 10.94 -22.59
CA LYS A 385 -19.40 9.93 -22.06
C LYS A 385 -19.20 9.64 -20.56
N VAL A 386 -18.07 10.07 -19.98
CA VAL A 386 -17.73 10.02 -18.54
C VAL A 386 -17.89 8.61 -17.93
N ALA A 387 -16.78 7.89 -17.82
CA ALA A 387 -16.75 6.61 -17.09
C ALA A 387 -17.05 6.82 -15.60
N ASN A 388 -17.66 5.83 -14.96
CA ASN A 388 -17.99 5.79 -13.55
C ASN A 388 -17.54 4.45 -12.94
N GLY A 389 -18.45 3.56 -12.51
CA GLY A 389 -18.14 2.21 -12.08
C GLY A 389 -17.35 1.42 -13.13
N LEU A 390 -16.32 0.70 -12.67
CA LEU A 390 -15.45 -0.14 -13.48
C LEU A 390 -15.42 -1.56 -12.91
N MET A 391 -15.38 -2.57 -13.77
CA MET A 391 -15.17 -3.96 -13.35
C MET A 391 -14.61 -4.81 -14.50
N PHE A 392 -13.75 -5.78 -14.21
CA PHE A 392 -13.36 -6.77 -15.21
C PHE A 392 -14.41 -7.88 -15.33
N ASP A 393 -14.62 -8.41 -16.52
CA ASP A 393 -15.39 -9.66 -16.70
C ASP A 393 -14.49 -10.90 -16.55
N GLY A 394 -15.06 -12.09 -16.74
CA GLY A 394 -14.36 -13.37 -16.63
C GLY A 394 -13.39 -13.65 -17.78
N GLU A 395 -13.47 -12.87 -18.86
CA GLU A 395 -12.58 -12.92 -20.03
C GLU A 395 -11.45 -11.88 -19.93
N GLY A 396 -11.42 -11.08 -18.86
CA GLY A 396 -10.43 -10.04 -18.65
C GLY A 396 -10.68 -8.75 -19.41
N ARG A 397 -11.88 -8.53 -19.96
CA ARG A 397 -12.25 -7.22 -20.53
C ARG A 397 -12.63 -6.26 -19.43
N LEU A 398 -12.23 -5.01 -19.56
CA LEU A 398 -12.63 -3.94 -18.63
C LEU A 398 -14.01 -3.41 -19.04
N TRP A 399 -14.97 -3.45 -18.15
CA TRP A 399 -16.29 -2.87 -18.32
C TRP A 399 -16.40 -1.54 -17.58
N ALA A 400 -17.10 -0.59 -18.20
CA ALA A 400 -17.36 0.72 -17.63
C ALA A 400 -18.84 1.12 -17.77
N CYS A 401 -19.37 1.68 -16.68
CA CYS A 401 -20.59 2.47 -16.68
C CYS A 401 -20.30 3.86 -17.30
N LEU A 402 -20.95 4.21 -18.41
CA LEU A 402 -20.78 5.50 -19.07
C LEU A 402 -21.87 6.49 -18.63
N PHE A 403 -21.71 7.01 -17.42
CA PHE A 403 -22.65 7.90 -16.72
C PHE A 403 -23.13 9.10 -17.57
N GLY A 404 -22.25 9.73 -18.33
CA GLY A 404 -22.58 10.90 -19.16
C GLY A 404 -23.63 10.60 -20.23
N HIS A 405 -23.65 9.37 -20.76
CA HIS A 405 -24.46 8.97 -21.90
C HIS A 405 -25.54 7.91 -21.61
N GLY A 406 -25.46 7.24 -20.46
CA GLY A 406 -26.41 6.19 -20.07
C GLY A 406 -26.22 4.92 -20.91
N THR A 407 -24.99 4.44 -20.99
CA THR A 407 -24.62 3.22 -21.72
C THR A 407 -23.57 2.42 -20.93
N LEU A 408 -23.46 1.13 -21.21
CA LEU A 408 -22.33 0.31 -20.76
C LEU A 408 -21.33 0.16 -21.90
N ALA A 409 -20.05 0.03 -21.60
CA ALA A 409 -19.02 -0.27 -22.58
C ALA A 409 -18.05 -1.34 -22.04
N SER A 410 -17.60 -2.25 -22.90
CA SER A 410 -16.49 -3.16 -22.60
C SER A 410 -15.26 -2.79 -23.42
N PHE A 411 -14.06 -2.91 -22.87
CA PHE A 411 -12.78 -2.61 -23.50
C PHE A 411 -11.87 -3.83 -23.43
N ALA A 412 -11.06 -4.05 -24.46
CA ALA A 412 -10.01 -5.04 -24.37
C ALA A 412 -8.91 -4.56 -23.41
N TRP A 413 -8.35 -5.49 -22.64
CA TRP A 413 -7.22 -5.26 -21.74
C TRP A 413 -6.09 -6.19 -22.14
N GLN A 414 -4.95 -5.62 -22.54
CA GLN A 414 -3.81 -6.37 -23.06
C GLN A 414 -2.52 -5.79 -22.49
N ASP A 415 -1.69 -6.62 -21.87
CA ASP A 415 -0.38 -6.25 -21.33
C ASP A 415 -0.40 -4.98 -20.45
N GLY A 416 -1.44 -4.86 -19.61
CA GLY A 416 -1.62 -3.71 -18.71
C GLY A 416 -2.11 -2.41 -19.38
N ALA A 417 -2.56 -2.49 -20.63
CA ALA A 417 -3.09 -1.37 -21.39
C ALA A 417 -4.55 -1.56 -21.82
N LEU A 418 -5.29 -0.45 -21.84
CA LEU A 418 -6.65 -0.38 -22.40
C LEU A 418 -6.57 -0.24 -23.91
N VAL A 419 -7.26 -1.14 -24.63
CA VAL A 419 -7.43 -1.08 -26.09
C VAL A 419 -8.89 -0.75 -26.41
N ASP A 420 -9.10 0.37 -27.10
CA ASP A 420 -10.44 0.89 -27.41
C ASP A 420 -11.09 0.18 -28.61
N GLU A 421 -11.43 -1.09 -28.41
CA GLU A 421 -12.25 -1.93 -29.29
C GLU A 421 -13.64 -2.11 -28.71
N ARG A 422 -14.25 -0.99 -28.31
CA ARG A 422 -15.36 -1.06 -27.38
C ARG A 422 -16.63 -1.65 -27.99
N GLU A 423 -17.31 -2.49 -27.21
CA GLU A 423 -18.71 -2.87 -27.46
C GLU A 423 -19.60 -2.04 -26.53
N GLU A 424 -20.52 -1.26 -27.09
CA GLU A 424 -21.45 -0.45 -26.30
C GLU A 424 -22.84 -1.07 -26.25
N ILE A 425 -23.43 -1.06 -25.05
CA ILE A 425 -24.81 -1.46 -24.80
C ILE A 425 -25.62 -0.18 -24.63
N PRO A 426 -26.44 0.18 -25.64
CA PRO A 426 -27.00 1.53 -25.71
C PRO A 426 -28.23 1.73 -24.83
N GLY A 427 -28.85 0.67 -24.32
CA GLY A 427 -30.12 0.78 -23.60
C GLY A 427 -30.88 -0.53 -23.47
N TYR A 428 -32.14 -0.41 -23.06
CA TYR A 428 -33.09 -1.49 -22.85
C TYR A 428 -34.42 -1.16 -23.54
N GLN A 429 -35.06 -2.14 -24.20
CA GLN A 429 -36.34 -1.93 -24.90
C GLN A 429 -36.38 -0.69 -25.84
N GLY A 430 -35.27 -0.42 -26.53
CA GLY A 430 -35.16 0.71 -27.48
C GLY A 430 -34.99 2.09 -26.83
N GLN A 431 -34.86 2.17 -25.51
CA GLN A 431 -34.61 3.41 -24.76
C GLN A 431 -33.25 3.36 -24.08
N ARG A 432 -32.51 4.47 -24.08
CA ARG A 432 -31.22 4.55 -23.41
C ARG A 432 -31.37 4.42 -21.90
N PHE A 433 -30.35 3.94 -21.21
CA PHE A 433 -30.32 4.03 -19.74
C PHE A 433 -30.25 5.50 -19.30
N LEU A 434 -30.50 5.75 -18.01
CA LEU A 434 -30.39 7.06 -17.39
C LEU A 434 -28.91 7.42 -17.18
N LYS A 435 -28.33 6.85 -16.14
CA LYS A 435 -27.01 7.16 -15.59
C LYS A 435 -26.39 5.90 -15.00
N THR A 436 -26.18 4.88 -15.83
CA THR A 436 -25.44 3.66 -15.48
C THR A 436 -24.30 4.01 -14.53
N ASN A 437 -24.31 3.44 -13.32
CA ASN A 437 -23.49 3.94 -12.22
C ASN A 437 -22.47 2.90 -11.78
N ASP A 438 -22.91 1.79 -11.21
CA ASP A 438 -22.05 0.73 -10.70
C ASP A 438 -22.47 -0.65 -11.22
N LEU A 439 -21.57 -1.63 -11.15
CA LEU A 439 -21.76 -2.93 -11.78
C LEU A 439 -21.04 -4.09 -11.05
N VAL A 440 -21.59 -5.29 -11.19
CA VAL A 440 -20.97 -6.54 -10.70
C VAL A 440 -21.27 -7.72 -11.62
N PHE A 441 -20.25 -8.55 -11.90
CA PHE A 441 -20.42 -9.81 -12.61
C PHE A 441 -20.67 -10.98 -11.65
N ASP A 442 -21.61 -11.86 -12.01
CA ASP A 442 -21.80 -13.14 -11.35
C ASP A 442 -20.99 -14.27 -12.01
N ALA A 443 -20.89 -15.42 -11.34
CA ALA A 443 -20.13 -16.58 -11.80
C ALA A 443 -20.68 -17.22 -13.09
N SER A 444 -21.91 -16.88 -13.50
CA SER A 444 -22.46 -17.31 -14.78
C SER A 444 -22.04 -16.40 -15.96
N GLY A 445 -21.32 -15.31 -15.68
CA GLY A 445 -20.96 -14.27 -16.65
C GLY A 445 -22.07 -13.24 -16.86
N GLY A 446 -23.09 -13.25 -16.00
CA GLY A 446 -24.16 -12.27 -15.99
C GLY A 446 -23.70 -10.95 -15.37
N LEU A 447 -24.20 -9.84 -15.91
CA LEU A 447 -23.85 -8.49 -15.47
C LEU A 447 -25.03 -7.82 -14.76
N TRP A 448 -24.86 -7.54 -13.48
CA TRP A 448 -25.77 -6.73 -12.68
C TRP A 448 -25.28 -5.28 -12.69
N PHE A 449 -26.19 -4.31 -12.87
CA PHE A 449 -25.80 -2.89 -12.86
C PHE A 449 -26.93 -1.98 -12.40
N THR A 450 -26.56 -0.79 -11.92
CA THR A 450 -27.50 0.23 -11.43
C THR A 450 -27.69 1.37 -12.43
N ASP A 451 -28.92 1.88 -12.52
CA ASP A 451 -29.29 2.98 -13.40
C ASP A 451 -30.07 4.08 -12.64
N PRO A 452 -29.40 4.88 -11.79
CA PRO A 452 -30.00 5.97 -11.04
C PRO A 452 -30.47 7.15 -11.90
N LEU A 453 -31.38 7.96 -11.34
CA LEU A 453 -31.86 9.19 -11.96
C LEU A 453 -31.11 10.44 -11.46
N PHE A 454 -30.31 11.06 -12.33
CA PHE A 454 -29.70 12.39 -12.16
C PHE A 454 -30.12 13.36 -13.28
N GLY A 455 -31.41 13.66 -13.32
CA GLY A 455 -32.03 14.39 -14.43
C GLY A 455 -32.40 13.45 -15.57
N ARG A 456 -33.47 13.81 -16.31
CA ARG A 456 -34.07 12.98 -17.37
C ARG A 456 -33.99 13.68 -18.71
N LYS A 457 -33.56 12.96 -19.74
CA LYS A 457 -33.57 13.40 -21.14
C LYS A 457 -34.57 12.56 -21.94
N ALA A 458 -34.97 13.09 -23.10
CA ALA A 458 -35.86 12.38 -24.00
C ALA A 458 -35.22 11.07 -24.51
N GLY A 459 -36.01 10.00 -24.53
CA GLY A 459 -35.59 8.67 -24.99
C GLY A 459 -34.81 7.83 -23.97
N GLU A 460 -34.77 8.24 -22.70
CA GLU A 460 -34.20 7.44 -21.60
C GLU A 460 -35.27 6.58 -20.89
N GLN A 461 -34.82 5.51 -20.21
CA GLN A 461 -35.64 4.57 -19.45
C GLN A 461 -36.60 5.29 -18.50
N PRO A 462 -37.92 5.00 -18.49
CA PRO A 462 -38.89 5.68 -17.63
C PRO A 462 -38.65 5.43 -16.14
N VAL A 463 -37.93 4.37 -15.82
CA VAL A 463 -37.70 3.86 -14.46
C VAL A 463 -36.22 3.92 -14.16
N MET A 464 -35.86 4.30 -12.93
CA MET A 464 -34.52 4.06 -12.38
C MET A 464 -34.54 2.72 -11.65
N GLY A 465 -33.48 1.94 -11.75
CA GLY A 465 -33.53 0.58 -11.22
C GLY A 465 -32.22 -0.17 -11.26
N VAL A 466 -32.33 -1.45 -10.91
CA VAL A 466 -31.26 -2.44 -11.08
C VAL A 466 -31.62 -3.32 -12.25
N TYR A 467 -30.66 -3.51 -13.14
CA TYR A 467 -30.81 -4.33 -14.34
C TYR A 467 -29.86 -5.52 -14.28
N TYR A 468 -30.22 -6.57 -15.01
CA TYR A 468 -29.39 -7.75 -15.21
C TYR A 468 -29.28 -8.05 -16.71
N ARG A 469 -28.05 -8.25 -17.18
CA ARG A 469 -27.76 -8.71 -18.54
C ARG A 469 -27.23 -10.13 -18.50
N ARG A 470 -27.91 -11.04 -19.19
CA ARG A 470 -27.43 -12.42 -19.40
C ARG A 470 -26.16 -12.43 -20.26
N PRO A 471 -25.33 -13.48 -20.17
CA PRO A 471 -24.21 -13.69 -21.11
C PRO A 471 -24.64 -13.64 -22.58
N THR A 472 -25.87 -14.09 -22.87
CA THR A 472 -26.49 -14.05 -24.21
C THR A 472 -26.82 -12.65 -24.71
N GLY A 473 -26.72 -11.62 -23.87
CA GLY A 473 -27.01 -10.22 -24.19
C GLY A 473 -28.43 -9.76 -23.85
N GLU A 474 -29.33 -10.65 -23.44
CA GLU A 474 -30.68 -10.28 -23.00
C GLU A 474 -30.61 -9.49 -21.69
N ILE A 475 -31.36 -8.39 -21.61
CA ILE A 475 -31.41 -7.51 -20.43
C ILE A 475 -32.81 -7.57 -19.79
N SER A 476 -32.88 -7.53 -18.47
CA SER A 476 -34.11 -7.43 -17.68
C SER A 476 -33.99 -6.35 -16.60
N LEU A 477 -35.08 -5.63 -16.34
CA LEU A 477 -35.24 -4.80 -15.14
C LEU A 477 -35.57 -5.72 -13.96
N VAL A 478 -34.77 -5.65 -12.89
CA VAL A 478 -34.84 -6.58 -11.75
C VAL A 478 -35.42 -5.92 -10.51
N VAL A 479 -35.04 -4.67 -10.23
CA VAL A 479 -35.55 -3.87 -9.10
C VAL A 479 -35.93 -2.49 -9.61
N GLU A 480 -37.16 -2.05 -9.34
CA GLU A 480 -37.72 -0.78 -9.85
C GLU A 480 -38.24 0.17 -8.76
N ASP A 481 -38.25 -0.27 -7.50
CA ASP A 481 -38.82 0.45 -6.36
C ASP A 481 -37.76 1.14 -5.47
N LEU A 482 -36.51 1.24 -5.94
CA LEU A 482 -35.43 1.94 -5.26
C LEU A 482 -35.23 3.36 -5.75
N ASN A 483 -35.08 4.30 -4.81
CA ASN A 483 -34.76 5.69 -5.14
C ASN A 483 -33.25 5.89 -5.33
N ARG A 484 -32.82 6.10 -6.58
CA ARG A 484 -31.42 6.29 -6.99
C ARG A 484 -30.50 5.14 -6.54
N PRO A 485 -30.73 3.90 -7.03
CA PRO A 485 -29.82 2.78 -6.79
C PRO A 485 -28.40 3.15 -7.24
N ASN A 486 -27.40 2.86 -6.42
CA ASN A 486 -26.03 3.30 -6.68
C ASN A 486 -25.05 2.12 -6.62
N GLY A 487 -24.30 1.93 -5.53
CA GLY A 487 -23.43 0.76 -5.37
C GLY A 487 -24.21 -0.56 -5.44
N ILE A 488 -23.57 -1.57 -5.99
CA ILE A 488 -24.14 -2.92 -6.18
C ILE A 488 -23.07 -3.98 -5.99
N MET A 489 -23.40 -5.04 -5.25
CA MET A 489 -22.46 -6.15 -5.05
C MET A 489 -23.20 -7.44 -4.73
N LEU A 490 -22.55 -8.58 -4.95
CA LEU A 490 -23.08 -9.89 -4.60
C LEU A 490 -22.41 -10.39 -3.31
N SER A 491 -23.12 -11.19 -2.53
CA SER A 491 -22.49 -12.03 -1.51
C SER A 491 -21.47 -13.01 -2.14
N PRO A 492 -20.46 -13.51 -1.40
CA PRO A 492 -19.46 -14.44 -1.95
C PRO A 492 -20.04 -15.69 -2.63
N ARG A 493 -21.18 -16.18 -2.13
CA ARG A 493 -21.89 -17.35 -2.68
C ARG A 493 -22.92 -16.98 -3.75
N GLU A 494 -23.05 -15.70 -4.09
CA GLU A 494 -24.03 -15.17 -5.04
C GLU A 494 -25.49 -15.52 -4.69
N GLU A 495 -25.77 -15.70 -3.39
CA GLU A 495 -27.10 -15.97 -2.85
C GLU A 495 -27.86 -14.68 -2.49
N THR A 496 -27.14 -13.56 -2.34
CA THR A 496 -27.72 -12.25 -2.00
C THR A 496 -27.17 -11.16 -2.91
N LEU A 497 -28.08 -10.32 -3.42
CA LEU A 497 -27.80 -9.05 -4.09
C LEU A 497 -27.87 -7.92 -3.08
N TYR A 498 -26.82 -7.11 -2.98
CA TYR A 498 -26.78 -5.87 -2.20
C TYR A 498 -26.89 -4.66 -3.11
N VAL A 499 -27.68 -3.67 -2.71
CA VAL A 499 -27.83 -2.39 -3.42
C VAL A 499 -27.78 -1.26 -2.41
N LEU A 500 -26.92 -0.26 -2.63
CA LEU A 500 -26.78 0.92 -1.77
C LEU A 500 -27.26 2.16 -2.52
N PRO A 501 -28.45 2.69 -2.20
CA PRO A 501 -28.93 3.90 -2.84
C PRO A 501 -28.18 5.17 -2.37
N SER A 502 -28.10 6.16 -3.25
CA SER A 502 -27.49 7.49 -2.97
C SER A 502 -28.32 8.40 -2.08
N SER A 503 -29.46 7.91 -1.58
CA SER A 503 -30.33 8.62 -0.66
C SER A 503 -30.98 7.64 0.31
N GLY A 504 -31.52 8.16 1.42
CA GLY A 504 -32.15 7.33 2.44
C GLY A 504 -31.23 7.09 3.64
N SER A 505 -31.33 5.92 4.26
CA SER A 505 -30.59 5.62 5.50
C SER A 505 -30.08 4.19 5.60
N SER A 506 -30.24 3.36 4.57
CA SER A 506 -29.89 1.95 4.61
C SER A 506 -29.49 1.44 3.23
N ALA A 507 -28.65 0.40 3.19
CA ALA A 507 -28.55 -0.45 2.01
C ALA A 507 -29.71 -1.46 2.01
N PHE A 508 -29.88 -2.17 0.91
CA PHE A 508 -30.91 -3.18 0.73
C PHE A 508 -30.27 -4.50 0.29
N ALA A 509 -30.86 -5.60 0.74
CA ALA A 509 -30.48 -6.95 0.36
C ALA A 509 -31.69 -7.69 -0.23
N TYR A 510 -31.42 -8.54 -1.22
CA TYR A 510 -32.39 -9.38 -1.89
C TYR A 510 -31.84 -10.78 -2.06
N ASP A 511 -32.67 -11.80 -1.86
CA ASP A 511 -32.27 -13.19 -2.14
C ASP A 511 -32.25 -13.41 -3.65
N ILE A 512 -31.18 -14.02 -4.16
CA ILE A 512 -31.07 -14.38 -5.58
C ILE A 512 -31.63 -15.79 -5.76
N THR A 513 -32.75 -15.90 -6.45
CA THR A 513 -33.42 -17.21 -6.67
C THR A 513 -33.08 -17.85 -8.00
N ALA A 514 -32.60 -17.05 -8.96
CA ALA A 514 -32.06 -17.46 -10.26
C ALA A 514 -31.30 -16.27 -10.90
N PRO A 515 -30.49 -16.49 -11.95
CA PRO A 515 -29.80 -15.39 -12.63
C PRO A 515 -30.78 -14.32 -13.14
N GLY A 516 -30.66 -13.10 -12.60
CA GLY A 516 -31.53 -11.95 -12.87
C GLY A 516 -32.87 -11.96 -12.12
N VAL A 517 -33.08 -12.85 -11.15
CA VAL A 517 -34.34 -12.97 -10.40
C VAL A 517 -34.07 -12.86 -8.91
N VAL A 518 -34.75 -11.92 -8.25
CA VAL A 518 -34.58 -11.64 -6.83
C VAL A 518 -35.90 -11.71 -6.06
N ALA A 519 -35.80 -11.98 -4.75
CA ALA A 519 -36.93 -12.05 -3.83
C ALA A 519 -36.57 -11.49 -2.44
N ASN A 520 -37.56 -11.42 -1.54
CA ASN A 520 -37.39 -11.09 -0.11
C ASN A 520 -36.58 -9.80 0.17
N PRO A 521 -37.02 -8.64 -0.34
CA PRO A 521 -36.35 -7.36 -0.09
C PRO A 521 -36.30 -7.05 1.40
N ARG A 522 -35.12 -6.63 1.89
CA ARG A 522 -34.91 -6.25 3.29
C ARG A 522 -33.89 -5.12 3.41
N THR A 523 -34.01 -4.33 4.47
CA THR A 523 -32.96 -3.36 4.83
C THR A 523 -31.71 -4.09 5.34
N PHE A 524 -30.53 -3.60 4.96
CA PHE A 524 -29.25 -4.20 5.30
C PHE A 524 -28.24 -3.09 5.58
N GLY A 525 -27.71 -3.03 6.81
CA GLY A 525 -26.79 -1.97 7.23
C GLY A 525 -27.44 -0.57 7.30
N GLN A 526 -26.91 0.28 8.18
CA GLN A 526 -27.36 1.66 8.32
C GLN A 526 -26.33 2.62 7.74
N VAL A 527 -26.75 3.41 6.76
CA VAL A 527 -25.93 4.42 6.09
C VAL A 527 -26.72 5.74 6.03
N PRO A 528 -26.80 6.50 7.13
CA PRO A 528 -27.58 7.73 7.19
C PRO A 528 -27.19 8.73 6.10
N GLY A 529 -28.17 9.18 5.31
CA GLY A 529 -27.96 10.07 4.17
C GLY A 529 -27.74 9.38 2.83
N GLY A 530 -27.75 8.05 2.79
CA GLY A 530 -27.40 7.26 1.61
C GLY A 530 -25.90 6.99 1.53
N GLY A 531 -25.53 6.12 0.60
CA GLY A 531 -24.14 5.81 0.30
C GLY A 531 -23.88 5.82 -1.20
N ASP A 532 -22.76 5.27 -1.62
CA ASP A 532 -22.36 5.32 -3.02
C ASP A 532 -21.90 3.90 -3.43
N GLY A 533 -20.63 3.68 -3.77
CA GLY A 533 -20.11 2.33 -4.04
C GLY A 533 -19.97 1.41 -2.82
N MET A 534 -19.71 0.12 -3.06
CA MET A 534 -19.48 -0.88 -2.02
C MET A 534 -18.55 -2.01 -2.48
N THR A 535 -18.03 -2.81 -1.54
CA THR A 535 -17.31 -4.05 -1.86
C THR A 535 -17.51 -5.11 -0.77
N VAL A 536 -16.98 -6.32 -0.95
CA VAL A 536 -17.17 -7.46 -0.04
C VAL A 536 -15.84 -8.19 0.22
N ASP A 537 -15.65 -8.68 1.44
CA ASP A 537 -14.50 -9.54 1.80
C ASP A 537 -14.84 -11.04 1.79
N VAL A 538 -13.82 -11.88 1.93
CA VAL A 538 -13.98 -13.36 1.92
C VAL A 538 -14.86 -13.92 3.04
N GLN A 539 -15.15 -13.14 4.09
CA GLN A 539 -16.06 -13.53 5.17
C GLN A 539 -17.52 -13.11 4.88
N GLY A 540 -17.75 -12.41 3.77
CA GLY A 540 -19.06 -11.86 3.42
C GLY A 540 -19.37 -10.54 4.14
N ASN A 541 -18.38 -9.90 4.77
CA ASN A 541 -18.61 -8.55 5.30
C ASN A 541 -18.68 -7.57 4.13
N VAL A 542 -19.63 -6.64 4.19
CA VAL A 542 -19.90 -5.65 3.15
C VAL A 542 -19.39 -4.29 3.60
N TYR A 543 -18.63 -3.63 2.73
CA TYR A 543 -17.99 -2.33 2.94
C TYR A 543 -18.80 -1.27 2.21
N LEU A 544 -19.57 -0.47 2.94
CA LEU A 544 -20.53 0.50 2.41
C LEU A 544 -19.94 1.91 2.54
N THR A 545 -19.78 2.64 1.43
CA THR A 545 -19.32 4.03 1.50
C THR A 545 -20.39 4.94 2.10
N SER A 546 -19.97 5.92 2.90
CA SER A 546 -20.86 6.94 3.45
C SER A 546 -20.21 8.33 3.40
N GLY A 547 -20.64 9.14 2.44
CA GLY A 547 -20.21 10.53 2.33
C GLY A 547 -20.54 11.37 3.56
N ARG A 548 -21.73 11.19 4.15
CA ARG A 548 -22.16 11.93 5.35
C ARG A 548 -21.31 11.63 6.59
N LEU A 549 -20.96 10.36 6.77
CA LEU A 549 -20.16 9.91 7.91
C LEU A 549 -18.66 10.06 7.65
N ARG A 550 -18.26 10.36 6.40
CA ARG A 550 -16.87 10.39 5.93
C ARG A 550 -16.15 9.09 6.29
N SER A 551 -16.82 7.98 6.03
CA SER A 551 -16.33 6.66 6.42
C SER A 551 -16.80 5.56 5.48
N VAL A 552 -16.07 4.46 5.47
CA VAL A 552 -16.59 3.17 5.00
C VAL A 552 -17.16 2.42 6.22
N VAL A 553 -18.46 2.12 6.18
CA VAL A 553 -19.16 1.34 7.21
C VAL A 553 -19.04 -0.13 6.85
N VAL A 554 -18.48 -0.94 7.74
CA VAL A 554 -18.32 -2.38 7.50
C VAL A 554 -19.40 -3.13 8.26
N VAL A 555 -20.21 -3.89 7.54
CA VAL A 555 -21.31 -4.68 8.12
C VAL A 555 -21.09 -6.17 7.89
N ASN A 556 -21.45 -7.00 8.86
CA ASN A 556 -21.41 -8.46 8.72
C ASN A 556 -22.57 -8.97 7.83
N PRO A 557 -22.63 -10.27 7.48
CA PRO A 557 -23.74 -10.83 6.69
C PRO A 557 -25.13 -10.70 7.33
N ALA A 558 -25.22 -10.44 8.63
CA ALA A 558 -26.48 -10.15 9.32
C ALA A 558 -26.92 -8.68 9.18
N GLY A 559 -26.09 -7.82 8.60
CA GLY A 559 -26.33 -6.38 8.43
C GLY A 559 -25.95 -5.54 9.63
N GLU A 560 -25.20 -6.09 10.59
CA GLU A 560 -24.73 -5.39 11.78
C GLU A 560 -23.38 -4.72 11.52
N GLU A 561 -23.22 -3.45 11.94
CA GLU A 561 -21.95 -2.74 11.84
C GLU A 561 -20.90 -3.34 12.77
N ILE A 562 -19.75 -3.73 12.22
CA ILE A 562 -18.63 -4.36 12.94
C ILE A 562 -17.34 -3.52 12.92
N ASP A 563 -17.23 -2.57 11.99
CA ASP A 563 -16.11 -1.64 11.89
C ASP A 563 -16.54 -0.36 11.14
N ARG A 564 -15.78 0.71 11.33
CA ARG A 564 -15.99 1.99 10.65
C ARG A 564 -14.66 2.66 10.36
N ILE A 565 -14.32 2.73 9.08
CA ILE A 565 -13.04 3.27 8.60
C ILE A 565 -13.23 4.75 8.27
N GLY A 566 -12.75 5.64 9.13
CA GLY A 566 -12.82 7.08 8.94
C GLY A 566 -11.83 7.60 7.87
N LEU A 567 -12.25 8.58 7.09
CA LEU A 567 -11.48 9.15 5.97
C LEU A 567 -11.44 10.69 6.02
N PRO A 568 -10.42 11.32 5.41
CA PRO A 568 -10.34 12.78 5.27
C PRO A 568 -11.38 13.35 4.32
N GLY A 569 -11.94 12.54 3.42
CA GLY A 569 -12.98 12.94 2.48
C GLY A 569 -14.25 12.11 2.65
N GLY A 570 -15.34 12.54 2.00
CA GLY A 570 -16.51 11.69 1.80
C GLY A 570 -16.19 10.64 0.73
N PRO A 571 -16.20 9.33 1.06
CA PRO A 571 -15.93 8.30 0.06
C PRO A 571 -17.06 8.19 -0.97
N SER A 572 -16.67 7.97 -2.22
CA SER A 572 -17.55 7.74 -3.36
C SER A 572 -17.60 6.26 -3.73
N ASN A 573 -16.48 5.53 -3.68
CA ASN A 573 -16.47 4.12 -4.04
C ASN A 573 -15.27 3.40 -3.41
N VAL A 574 -15.26 2.08 -3.49
CA VAL A 574 -14.30 1.24 -2.78
C VAL A 574 -14.08 -0.09 -3.50
N CYS A 575 -12.83 -0.56 -3.54
CA CYS A 575 -12.50 -1.92 -3.97
C CYS A 575 -11.35 -2.50 -3.15
N PHE A 576 -11.23 -3.82 -3.18
CA PHE A 576 -10.04 -4.49 -2.69
C PHE A 576 -9.01 -4.66 -3.83
N GLY A 577 -7.74 -4.61 -3.44
CA GLY A 577 -6.61 -4.86 -4.33
C GLY A 577 -5.31 -4.96 -3.55
N GLY A 578 -4.20 -4.68 -4.23
CA GLY A 578 -2.86 -4.80 -3.67
C GLY A 578 -2.46 -6.26 -3.42
N PRO A 579 -1.29 -6.47 -2.80
CA PRO A 579 -0.81 -7.81 -2.48
C PRO A 579 -1.76 -8.56 -1.56
N ALA A 580 -1.92 -9.85 -1.85
CA ALA A 580 -2.90 -10.74 -1.23
C ALA A 580 -4.37 -10.24 -1.30
N ASN A 581 -4.69 -9.22 -2.13
CA ASN A 581 -5.99 -8.57 -2.20
C ASN A 581 -6.45 -7.95 -0.87
N ARG A 582 -5.52 -7.38 -0.10
CA ARG A 582 -5.74 -6.92 1.29
C ARG A 582 -5.61 -5.43 1.51
N THR A 583 -5.56 -4.66 0.45
CA THR A 583 -5.64 -3.21 0.50
C THR A 583 -7.00 -2.78 0.04
N LEU A 584 -7.72 -2.05 0.88
CA LEU A 584 -8.97 -1.39 0.53
C LEU A 584 -8.62 -0.04 -0.09
N PHE A 585 -8.87 0.12 -1.38
CA PHE A 585 -8.78 1.39 -2.07
C PHE A 585 -10.11 2.11 -2.02
N VAL A 586 -10.08 3.37 -1.61
CA VAL A 586 -11.28 4.20 -1.44
C VAL A 586 -11.11 5.47 -2.25
N THR A 587 -11.99 5.66 -3.23
CA THR A 587 -12.11 6.94 -3.96
C THR A 587 -12.89 7.93 -3.08
N ALA A 588 -12.41 9.16 -2.98
CA ALA A 588 -13.01 10.18 -2.12
C ALA A 588 -12.67 11.59 -2.63
N GLY A 589 -13.60 12.18 -3.38
CA GLY A 589 -13.41 13.50 -3.99
C GLY A 589 -12.29 13.46 -5.04
N ASP A 590 -11.30 14.33 -4.91
CA ASP A 590 -10.15 14.44 -5.83
C ASP A 590 -9.03 13.40 -5.61
N SER A 591 -9.23 12.48 -4.65
CA SER A 591 -8.16 11.65 -4.11
C SER A 591 -8.55 10.18 -4.01
N VAL A 592 -7.55 9.30 -4.02
CA VAL A 592 -7.69 7.88 -3.69
C VAL A 592 -6.86 7.56 -2.45
N TYR A 593 -7.46 6.80 -1.53
CA TYR A 593 -6.87 6.39 -0.27
C TYR A 593 -6.71 4.87 -0.21
N ALA A 594 -5.58 4.39 0.29
CA ALA A 594 -5.30 2.99 0.55
C ALA A 594 -5.40 2.71 2.06
N VAL A 595 -6.15 1.67 2.44
CA VAL A 595 -6.33 1.24 3.83
C VAL A 595 -6.09 -0.27 3.90
N PRO A 596 -5.04 -0.74 4.59
CA PRO A 596 -4.81 -2.18 4.68
C PRO A 596 -5.85 -2.86 5.59
N ARG A 597 -6.30 -4.06 5.20
CA ARG A 597 -7.35 -4.84 5.87
C ARG A 597 -6.91 -6.20 6.33
N LYS A 598 -7.60 -6.67 7.38
CA LYS A 598 -7.37 -7.99 7.97
C LYS A 598 -7.85 -9.09 7.01
N GLN A 599 -9.05 -8.93 6.47
CA GLN A 599 -9.59 -9.87 5.51
C GLN A 599 -9.21 -9.47 4.08
N PRO A 600 -8.86 -10.42 3.21
CA PRO A 600 -8.78 -10.17 1.79
C PRO A 600 -10.16 -9.91 1.19
N GLY A 601 -10.20 -9.11 0.14
CA GLY A 601 -11.39 -8.92 -0.67
C GLY A 601 -11.84 -10.21 -1.33
N TRP A 602 -13.14 -10.34 -1.55
CA TRP A 602 -13.67 -11.41 -2.38
C TRP A 602 -13.36 -11.12 -3.85
N ILE A 603 -12.82 -12.11 -4.55
CA ILE A 603 -12.60 -12.05 -6.01
C ILE A 603 -13.73 -12.81 -6.66
N PHE A 604 -14.61 -12.10 -7.37
CA PHE A 604 -15.76 -12.71 -8.04
C PHE A 604 -15.28 -13.63 -9.17
N PRO A 605 -15.74 -14.89 -9.26
CA PRO A 605 -15.31 -15.81 -10.31
C PRO A 605 -15.55 -15.29 -11.74
N GLY A 606 -16.63 -14.51 -11.91
CA GLY A 606 -16.98 -13.81 -13.14
C GLY A 606 -16.21 -12.51 -13.39
N SER A 607 -15.21 -12.19 -12.56
CA SER A 607 -14.34 -11.03 -12.70
C SER A 607 -12.88 -11.44 -12.52
N ARG A 608 -12.16 -11.52 -13.64
CA ARG A 608 -10.74 -11.87 -13.64
C ARG A 608 -10.01 -10.87 -14.51
N PRO A 609 -9.26 -9.92 -13.94
CA PRO A 609 -8.29 -9.16 -14.73
C PRO A 609 -7.41 -10.14 -15.51
N GLY A 610 -7.37 -9.97 -16.84
CA GLY A 610 -6.60 -10.85 -17.72
C GLY A 610 -5.14 -10.87 -17.28
N GLY A 611 -4.59 -12.07 -17.09
CA GLY A 611 -3.18 -12.31 -16.78
C GLY A 611 -2.38 -12.59 -18.03
#